data_AF-A0A382H8G8-F1
#
_entry.id   AF-A0A382H8G8-F1
#
_cell.length_a   1.000
_cell.length_b   1.000
_cell.length_c   1.000
_cell.angle_alpha   90.00
_cell.angle_beta   90.00
_cell.angle_gamma   90.00
#
_symmetry.space_group_name_H-M   'P 1'
#
loop_
_entity.id
_entity.type
_entity.pdbx_description
1 polymer ?
#
loop_
_entity_poly.entity_id
_entity_poly.type
_entity_poly.pdbx_seq_one_letter_code
_entity_poly.pdbx_strand_id
1 'polypeptide(L)'
;MHLVALAASVLVFSACQVESTVSVEVAGDGSGVVGVEVLLDEEATVAVGNLERQLRYDDLVEAGWSVDRPVLTDDGGTLVTAAKPFEVPNQLGPLLDEVLGPGVFDDFELVRERSFATTAWVISGIVDLSRGLDLFSDPALREVLSGLPLGRTPEQLIELVGCETPCDPAEAFTLNLVVTLPDDQDLPAEAARWSVQLGDRTATPFELSSTIRHRAPRLWLVVSLVLVGMAVVALAVQGIRALLGRRTTPATARPVRARRKASEIIEQPPRSSDEPTDRSVQLVVVGGTGVVWQGGTGPEGLLVPFVRARGGIADAEEIAD
;
A
#
# COMPACT_ATOMS: atom_id res chain seq x y z
N MET A 1 48.16 28.95 30.09
CA MET A 1 48.37 28.98 28.63
C MET A 1 48.09 27.63 27.94
N HIS A 2 47.62 26.59 28.66
CA HIS A 2 47.25 25.29 28.04
C HIS A 2 45.75 25.14 27.72
N LEU A 3 44.88 25.98 28.29
CA LEU A 3 43.42 25.91 28.06
C LEU A 3 42.96 26.62 26.78
N VAL A 4 43.72 27.61 26.29
CA VAL A 4 43.41 28.31 25.03
C VAL A 4 43.85 27.47 23.82
N ALA A 5 44.87 26.63 23.97
CA ALA A 5 45.32 25.73 22.91
C ALA A 5 44.38 24.53 22.70
N LEU A 6 43.65 24.09 23.73
CA LEU A 6 42.72 22.96 23.62
C LEU A 6 41.35 23.37 23.04
N ALA A 7 40.97 24.64 23.14
CA ALA A 7 39.73 25.18 22.58
C ALA A 7 39.86 25.55 21.08
N ALA A 8 41.09 25.63 20.56
CA ALA A 8 41.36 25.90 19.15
C ALA A 8 41.39 24.64 18.27
N SER A 9 41.17 23.45 18.85
CA SER A 9 41.33 22.15 18.18
C SER A 9 40.00 21.44 17.85
N VAL A 10 38.85 22.11 17.93
CA VAL A 10 37.52 21.48 17.69
C VAL A 10 36.64 22.28 16.70
N LEU A 11 37.22 23.23 15.96
CA LEU A 11 36.53 23.88 14.83
C LEU A 11 37.42 23.83 13.60
N VAL A 12 37.78 22.61 13.17
CA VAL A 12 38.14 22.41 11.77
C VAL A 12 36.81 22.39 11.03
N PHE A 13 36.32 23.58 10.65
CA PHE A 13 35.32 23.66 9.60
C PHE A 13 36.03 23.19 8.34
N SER A 14 35.75 21.96 7.92
CA SER A 14 35.98 21.53 6.55
C SER A 14 35.12 22.42 5.66
N ALA A 15 35.74 23.39 5.01
CA ALA A 15 35.07 24.50 4.34
C ALA A 15 34.70 24.14 2.89
N CYS A 16 34.12 22.96 2.65
CA CYS A 16 33.61 22.50 1.35
C CYS A 16 32.95 21.13 1.50
N GLN A 17 31.80 21.06 2.15
CA GLN A 17 31.04 19.83 2.38
C GLN A 17 29.86 19.72 1.42
N VAL A 18 29.61 18.49 0.97
CA VAL A 18 28.45 18.11 0.17
C VAL A 18 27.72 16.97 0.86
N GLU A 19 26.49 17.23 1.26
CA GLU A 19 25.62 16.24 1.89
C GLU A 19 24.53 15.83 0.88
N SER A 20 24.50 14.56 0.52
CA SER A 20 23.49 13.98 -0.36
C SER A 20 22.55 13.11 0.46
N THR A 21 21.26 13.39 0.44
CA THR A 21 20.23 12.58 1.10
C THR A 21 19.38 11.89 0.05
N VAL A 22 19.39 10.56 0.06
CA VAL A 22 18.48 9.73 -0.73
C VAL A 22 17.38 9.25 0.21
N SER A 23 16.15 9.74 0.00
CA SER A 23 14.99 9.32 0.76
C SER A 23 14.19 8.26 -0.01
N VAL A 24 13.70 7.25 0.70
CA VAL A 24 12.79 6.23 0.18
C VAL A 24 11.55 6.21 1.06
N GLU A 25 10.45 6.72 0.53
CA GLU A 25 9.15 6.73 1.21
C GLU A 25 8.25 5.68 0.60
N VAL A 26 7.91 4.65 1.37
CA VAL A 26 7.06 3.55 0.91
C VAL A 26 5.63 3.76 1.42
N ALA A 27 4.65 3.62 0.53
CA ALA A 27 3.24 3.69 0.83
C ALA A 27 2.65 2.30 1.16
N GLY A 28 1.50 2.28 1.84
CA GLY A 28 0.86 1.04 2.31
C GLY A 28 0.39 0.06 1.22
N ASP A 29 0.36 0.48 -0.04
CA ASP A 29 0.07 -0.36 -1.20
C ASP A 29 1.33 -0.90 -1.90
N GLY A 30 2.51 -0.40 -1.55
CA GLY A 30 3.81 -0.78 -2.13
C GLY A 30 4.31 0.13 -3.24
N SER A 31 3.56 1.19 -3.55
CA SER A 31 4.10 2.35 -4.27
C SER A 31 4.95 3.21 -3.33
N GLY A 32 5.59 4.23 -3.86
CA GLY A 32 6.36 5.17 -3.06
C GLY A 32 7.05 6.23 -3.89
N VAL A 33 7.94 6.97 -3.23
CA VAL A 33 8.75 8.03 -3.84
C VAL A 33 10.20 7.86 -3.42
N VAL A 34 11.11 7.98 -4.38
CA VAL A 34 12.53 8.20 -4.11
C VAL A 34 12.81 9.68 -4.26
N GLY A 35 13.31 10.30 -3.19
CA GLY A 35 13.79 11.68 -3.17
C GLY A 35 15.31 11.73 -3.14
N VAL A 36 15.87 12.76 -3.73
CA VAL A 36 17.29 13.07 -3.72
C VAL A 36 17.44 14.54 -3.38
N GLU A 37 18.15 14.83 -2.31
CA GLU A 37 18.51 16.17 -1.89
C GLU A 37 20.03 16.28 -1.87
N VAL A 38 20.59 17.28 -2.55
CA VAL A 38 22.02 17.56 -2.52
C VAL A 38 22.20 18.95 -1.95
N LEU A 39 22.79 19.01 -0.76
CA LEU A 39 23.13 20.23 -0.06
C LEU A 39 24.62 20.49 -0.18
N LEU A 40 24.96 21.64 -0.77
CA LEU A 40 26.30 22.19 -0.77
C LEU A 40 26.35 23.26 0.33
N ASP A 41 27.38 23.24 1.17
CA ASP A 41 27.62 24.34 2.11
C ASP A 41 27.98 25.66 1.40
N GLU A 42 28.17 26.73 2.17
CA GLU A 42 28.47 28.07 1.64
C GLU A 42 29.72 28.04 0.76
N GLU A 43 30.79 27.42 1.23
CA GLU A 43 32.06 27.39 0.53
C GLU A 43 32.05 26.48 -0.70
N ALA A 44 31.40 25.31 -0.64
CA ALA A 44 31.16 24.46 -1.80
C ALA A 44 30.30 25.18 -2.85
N THR A 45 29.29 25.94 -2.41
CA THR A 45 28.47 26.80 -3.27
C THR A 45 29.32 27.85 -3.98
N VAL A 46 30.21 28.52 -3.26
CA VAL A 46 31.14 29.50 -3.85
C VAL A 46 32.10 28.83 -4.85
N ALA A 47 32.62 27.65 -4.51
CA ALA A 47 33.55 26.89 -5.35
C ALA A 47 32.92 26.42 -6.68
N VAL A 48 31.68 25.95 -6.63
CA VAL A 48 30.92 25.51 -7.82
C VAL A 48 30.37 26.70 -8.61
N GLY A 49 30.03 27.80 -7.91
CA GLY A 49 29.46 29.00 -8.50
C GLY A 49 27.96 28.83 -8.79
N ASN A 50 27.47 29.49 -9.85
CA ASN A 50 26.03 29.54 -10.11
C ASN A 50 25.51 28.21 -10.71
N LEU A 51 25.04 27.31 -9.83
CA LEU A 51 24.45 26.02 -10.20
C LEU A 51 23.23 26.15 -11.11
N GLU A 52 22.38 27.15 -10.89
CA GLU A 52 21.16 27.36 -11.70
C GLU A 52 21.47 27.51 -13.21
N ARG A 53 22.59 28.17 -13.56
CA ARG A 53 23.01 28.33 -14.96
C ARG A 53 23.76 27.13 -15.52
N GLN A 54 24.42 26.35 -14.65
CA GLN A 54 25.31 25.26 -15.04
C GLN A 54 24.59 23.91 -15.11
N LEU A 55 23.67 23.65 -14.17
CA LEU A 55 22.95 22.41 -14.08
C LEU A 55 22.02 22.25 -15.28
N ARG A 56 22.09 21.08 -15.92
CA ARG A 56 21.18 20.63 -16.96
C ARG A 56 20.49 19.39 -16.38
N TYR A 57 19.18 19.41 -16.38
CA TYR A 57 18.34 18.36 -15.79
C TYR A 57 17.19 17.96 -16.73
N ASP A 58 17.24 18.38 -18.00
CA ASP A 58 16.22 18.06 -18.99
C ASP A 58 16.14 16.54 -19.23
N ASP A 59 17.28 15.86 -19.20
CA ASP A 59 17.41 14.41 -19.27
C ASP A 59 16.78 13.70 -18.06
N LEU A 60 16.96 14.23 -16.85
CA LEU A 60 16.30 13.73 -15.65
C LEU A 60 14.77 13.86 -15.77
N VAL A 61 14.29 15.01 -16.26
CA VAL A 61 12.86 15.25 -16.48
C VAL A 61 12.31 14.30 -17.54
N GLU A 62 13.02 14.08 -18.65
CA GLU A 62 12.66 13.09 -19.66
C GLU A 62 12.63 11.65 -19.11
N ALA A 63 13.53 11.33 -18.17
CA ALA A 63 13.55 10.06 -17.45
C ALA A 63 12.44 9.94 -16.38
N GLY A 64 11.64 10.99 -16.16
CA GLY A 64 10.49 10.99 -15.25
C GLY A 64 10.77 11.52 -13.85
N TRP A 65 11.92 12.18 -13.63
CA TRP A 65 12.21 12.88 -12.38
C TRP A 65 11.54 14.26 -12.35
N SER A 66 10.99 14.62 -11.20
CA SER A 66 10.65 16.00 -10.87
C SER A 66 11.86 16.65 -10.23
N VAL A 67 12.45 17.66 -10.88
CA VAL A 67 13.65 18.36 -10.38
C VAL A 67 13.28 19.80 -10.06
N ASP A 68 13.56 20.22 -8.83
CA ASP A 68 13.39 21.61 -8.41
C ASP A 68 14.62 22.44 -8.80
N ARG A 69 14.39 23.72 -9.07
CA ARG A 69 15.51 24.64 -9.34
C ARG A 69 16.42 24.74 -8.09
N PRO A 70 17.75 24.84 -8.26
CA PRO A 70 18.66 25.07 -7.14
C PRO A 70 18.23 26.29 -6.31
N VAL A 71 18.15 26.14 -4.99
CA VAL A 71 17.73 27.18 -4.05
C VAL A 71 18.88 27.51 -3.11
N LEU A 72 19.12 28.80 -2.87
CA LEU A 72 20.06 29.25 -1.84
C LEU A 72 19.45 29.04 -0.45
N THR A 73 20.17 28.39 0.45
CA THR A 73 19.74 28.19 1.84
C THR A 73 20.01 29.43 2.69
N ASP A 74 19.37 29.52 3.86
CA ASP A 74 19.57 30.63 4.80
C ASP A 74 21.02 30.70 5.31
N ASP A 75 21.71 29.55 5.33
CA ASP A 75 23.11 29.41 5.75
C ASP A 75 24.11 29.68 4.60
N GLY A 76 23.65 30.17 3.45
CA GLY A 76 24.50 30.53 2.31
C GLY A 76 24.87 29.36 1.39
N GLY A 77 24.41 28.15 1.68
CA GLY A 77 24.58 26.97 0.85
C GLY A 77 23.60 26.89 -0.32
N THR A 78 23.67 25.82 -1.11
CA THR A 78 22.76 25.55 -2.23
C THR A 78 22.13 24.18 -2.07
N LEU A 79 20.80 24.12 -2.13
CA LEU A 79 20.02 22.89 -2.13
C LEU A 79 19.51 22.59 -3.55
N VAL A 80 19.71 21.35 -3.99
CA VAL A 80 19.11 20.80 -5.21
C VAL A 80 18.26 19.60 -4.82
N THR A 81 17.01 19.56 -5.29
CA THR A 81 16.07 18.48 -4.96
C THR A 81 15.52 17.84 -6.23
N ALA A 82 15.44 16.51 -6.22
CA ALA A 82 14.80 15.72 -7.25
C ALA A 82 13.96 14.61 -6.62
N ALA A 83 12.85 14.24 -7.25
CA ALA A 83 12.01 13.15 -6.79
C ALA A 83 11.41 12.36 -7.94
N LYS A 84 11.25 11.04 -7.77
CA LYS A 84 10.60 10.17 -8.74
C LYS A 84 9.75 9.11 -8.05
N PRO A 85 8.47 8.96 -8.44
CA PRO A 85 7.59 7.94 -7.87
C PRO A 85 7.93 6.56 -8.46
N PHE A 86 7.62 5.53 -7.68
CA PHE A 86 7.53 4.14 -8.16
C PHE A 86 6.18 3.54 -7.78
N GLU A 87 5.64 2.68 -8.65
CA GLU A 87 4.28 2.13 -8.48
C GLU A 87 4.29 0.78 -7.76
N VAL A 88 5.38 0.02 -7.90
CA VAL A 88 5.51 -1.34 -7.37
C VAL A 88 6.90 -1.59 -6.77
N PRO A 89 7.04 -2.44 -5.73
CA PRO A 89 8.29 -2.59 -4.98
C PRO A 89 9.51 -2.97 -5.81
N ASN A 90 9.33 -3.76 -6.86
CA ASN A 90 10.43 -4.23 -7.72
C ASN A 90 11.02 -3.14 -8.63
N GLN A 91 10.38 -1.97 -8.73
CA GLN A 91 10.93 -0.81 -9.43
C GLN A 91 11.98 -0.06 -8.60
N LEU A 92 12.01 -0.26 -7.27
CA LEU A 92 12.85 0.52 -6.37
C LEU A 92 14.35 0.32 -6.62
N GLY A 93 14.82 -0.91 -6.79
CA GLY A 93 16.24 -1.19 -7.10
C GLY A 93 16.71 -0.49 -8.38
N PRO A 94 16.09 -0.75 -9.55
CA PRO A 94 16.42 -0.04 -10.79
C PRO A 94 16.30 1.49 -10.69
N LEU A 95 15.37 2.00 -9.88
CA LEU A 95 15.24 3.44 -9.64
C LEU A 95 16.41 4.01 -8.83
N LEU A 96 16.91 3.27 -7.83
CA LEU A 96 18.11 3.67 -7.07
C LEU A 96 19.38 3.61 -7.93
N ASP A 97 19.45 2.67 -8.88
CA ASP A 97 20.53 2.62 -9.88
C ASP A 97 20.55 3.89 -10.76
N GLU A 98 19.41 4.55 -10.98
CA GLU A 98 19.38 5.84 -11.69
C GLU A 98 20.04 6.98 -10.89
N VAL A 99 20.11 6.88 -9.55
CA VAL A 99 20.58 7.98 -8.68
C VAL A 99 22.11 8.05 -8.63
N LEU A 100 22.78 6.92 -8.33
CA LEU A 100 24.25 6.87 -8.16
C LEU A 100 24.92 5.87 -9.12
N GLY A 101 24.16 5.31 -10.05
CA GLY A 101 24.62 4.27 -10.95
C GLY A 101 24.54 2.85 -10.34
N PRO A 102 24.68 1.82 -11.18
CA PRO A 102 24.67 0.44 -10.73
C PRO A 102 25.86 0.12 -9.82
N GLY A 103 25.66 -0.77 -8.85
CA GLY A 103 26.70 -1.22 -7.92
C GLY A 103 26.95 -0.30 -6.73
N VAL A 104 26.13 0.74 -6.56
CA VAL A 104 26.13 1.57 -5.33
C VAL A 104 25.07 1.07 -4.36
N PHE A 105 23.84 0.85 -4.86
CA PHE A 105 22.76 0.23 -4.11
C PHE A 105 22.59 -1.22 -4.59
N ASP A 106 23.27 -2.15 -3.91
CA ASP A 106 23.23 -3.57 -4.27
C ASP A 106 22.30 -4.37 -3.36
N ASP A 107 21.81 -5.51 -3.87
CA ASP A 107 20.91 -6.43 -3.18
C ASP A 107 19.70 -5.74 -2.53
N PHE A 108 19.21 -4.67 -3.17
CA PHE A 108 18.10 -3.88 -2.66
C PHE A 108 16.77 -4.61 -2.88
N GLU A 109 16.09 -4.97 -1.79
CA GLU A 109 14.82 -5.66 -1.82
C GLU A 109 13.79 -4.99 -0.90
N LEU A 110 12.57 -4.77 -1.43
CA LEU A 110 11.42 -4.34 -0.66
C LEU A 110 10.35 -5.43 -0.71
N VAL A 111 10.18 -6.13 0.41
CA VAL A 111 9.26 -7.25 0.54
C VAL A 111 8.02 -6.83 1.31
N ARG A 112 6.85 -7.23 0.79
CA ARG A 112 5.56 -7.10 1.45
C ARG A 112 4.99 -8.46 1.82
N GLU A 113 4.91 -8.74 3.11
CA GLU A 113 4.29 -9.95 3.63
C GLU A 113 2.88 -9.67 4.15
N ARG A 114 1.89 -10.42 3.66
CA ARG A 114 0.49 -10.29 4.10
C ARG A 114 0.07 -11.55 4.86
N SER A 115 -0.42 -11.36 6.07
CA SER A 115 -1.05 -12.41 6.87
C SER A 115 -2.39 -11.94 7.40
N PHE A 116 -3.12 -12.82 8.10
CA PHE A 116 -4.45 -12.46 8.61
C PHE A 116 -4.36 -11.24 9.54
N ALA A 117 -5.07 -10.17 9.18
CA ALA A 117 -5.11 -8.90 9.91
C ALA A 117 -3.74 -8.20 10.10
N THR A 118 -2.70 -8.58 9.35
CA THR A 118 -1.36 -7.98 9.49
C THR A 118 -0.68 -7.83 8.13
N THR A 119 0.06 -6.74 7.93
CA THR A 119 0.92 -6.53 6.76
C THR A 119 2.28 -6.10 7.25
N ALA A 120 3.32 -6.88 6.96
CA ALA A 120 4.70 -6.55 7.28
C ALA A 120 5.43 -6.07 6.04
N TRP A 121 6.30 -5.08 6.23
CA TRP A 121 7.20 -4.52 5.25
C TRP A 121 8.61 -4.78 5.73
N VAL A 122 9.45 -5.29 4.84
CA VAL A 122 10.89 -5.47 5.09
C VAL A 122 11.62 -4.87 3.92
N ILE A 123 12.59 -4.01 4.21
CA ILE A 123 13.49 -3.42 3.22
C ILE A 123 14.91 -3.72 3.65
N SER A 124 15.73 -4.17 2.71
CA SER A 124 17.13 -4.51 2.94
C SER A 124 17.97 -4.20 1.73
N GLY A 125 19.25 -3.98 1.93
CA GLY A 125 20.21 -3.80 0.85
C GLY A 125 21.58 -3.43 1.36
N ILE A 126 22.47 -3.10 0.43
CA ILE A 126 23.85 -2.75 0.68
C ILE A 126 24.15 -1.42 -0.01
N VAL A 127 24.78 -0.51 0.71
CA VAL A 127 25.35 0.73 0.16
C VAL A 127 26.86 0.57 0.05
N ASP A 128 27.41 0.58 -1.16
CA ASP A 128 28.85 0.52 -1.43
C ASP A 128 29.35 1.80 -2.10
N LEU A 129 30.06 2.63 -1.31
CA LEU A 129 30.71 3.85 -1.79
C LEU A 129 32.23 3.73 -1.90
N SER A 130 32.77 2.50 -1.87
CA SER A 130 34.21 2.23 -1.80
C SER A 130 34.99 2.69 -3.04
N ARG A 131 34.31 2.88 -4.17
CA ARG A 131 34.90 3.45 -5.40
C ARG A 131 35.21 4.94 -5.28
N GLY A 132 34.73 5.62 -4.24
CA GLY A 132 35.05 7.02 -3.98
C GLY A 132 34.71 7.93 -5.16
N LEU A 133 35.63 8.83 -5.51
CA LEU A 133 35.44 9.76 -6.64
C LEU A 133 35.33 9.07 -8.01
N ASP A 134 35.75 7.81 -8.15
CA ASP A 134 35.54 7.04 -9.38
C ASP A 134 34.05 6.68 -9.61
N LEU A 135 33.15 6.93 -8.64
CA LEU A 135 31.70 6.85 -8.88
C LEU A 135 31.20 7.89 -9.89
N PHE A 136 31.84 9.06 -9.96
CA PHE A 136 31.39 10.18 -10.79
C PHE A 136 31.90 10.12 -12.24
N SER A 137 32.61 9.05 -12.61
CA SER A 137 33.09 8.91 -13.98
C SER A 137 33.05 7.48 -14.46
N ASP A 138 32.65 7.32 -15.71
CA ASP A 138 32.77 6.06 -16.44
C ASP A 138 34.09 6.00 -17.26
N PRO A 139 34.45 4.83 -17.83
CA PRO A 139 35.67 4.69 -18.62
C PRO A 139 35.77 5.63 -19.83
N ALA A 140 34.65 5.94 -20.50
CA ALA A 140 34.63 6.83 -21.66
C ALA A 140 34.80 8.29 -21.23
N LEU A 141 34.15 8.71 -20.14
CA LEU A 141 34.33 10.05 -19.56
C LEU A 141 35.76 10.23 -19.04
N ARG A 142 36.35 9.22 -18.40
CA ARG A 142 37.76 9.25 -17.96
C ARG A 142 38.70 9.48 -19.12
N GLU A 143 38.45 8.90 -20.30
CA GLU A 143 39.27 9.13 -21.50
C GLU A 143 39.28 10.61 -21.91
N VAL A 144 38.12 11.28 -21.84
CA VAL A 144 37.98 12.72 -22.08
C VAL A 144 38.67 13.54 -20.98
N LEU A 145 38.61 13.08 -19.73
CA LEU A 145 39.18 13.72 -18.55
C LEU A 145 40.64 13.35 -18.30
N SER A 146 41.39 12.94 -19.33
CA SER A 146 42.82 12.60 -19.24
C SER A 146 43.15 11.50 -18.22
N GLY A 147 42.23 10.55 -18.01
CA GLY A 147 42.37 9.45 -17.06
C GLY A 147 42.07 9.82 -15.62
N LEU A 148 41.53 11.01 -15.35
CA LEU A 148 41.17 11.48 -14.00
C LEU A 148 39.65 11.35 -13.80
N PRO A 149 39.18 11.01 -12.58
CA PRO A 149 37.74 10.86 -12.31
C PRO A 149 36.96 12.17 -12.47
N LEU A 150 37.55 13.30 -12.09
CA LEU A 150 36.90 14.62 -12.16
C LEU A 150 37.64 15.61 -13.07
N GLY A 151 38.58 15.13 -13.90
CA GLY A 151 39.44 15.98 -14.71
C GLY A 151 40.39 16.88 -13.91
N ARG A 152 40.55 16.62 -12.60
CA ARG A 152 41.43 17.33 -11.67
C ARG A 152 42.36 16.34 -10.97
N THR A 153 43.57 16.79 -10.67
CA THR A 153 44.53 15.97 -9.92
C THR A 153 44.15 15.91 -8.44
N PRO A 154 44.60 14.89 -7.69
CA PRO A 154 44.35 14.82 -6.25
C PRO A 154 44.78 16.08 -5.49
N GLU A 155 45.91 16.69 -5.88
CA GLU A 155 46.42 17.91 -5.25
C GLU A 155 45.47 19.10 -5.47
N GLN A 156 44.91 19.23 -6.68
CA GLN A 156 43.93 20.27 -6.99
C GLN A 156 42.62 20.07 -6.24
N LEU A 157 42.22 18.81 -6.00
CA LEU A 157 41.02 18.49 -5.22
C LEU A 157 41.22 18.77 -3.73
N ILE A 158 42.40 18.46 -3.18
CA ILE A 158 42.76 18.80 -1.79
C ILE A 158 42.76 20.32 -1.60
N GLU A 159 43.33 21.08 -2.54
CA GLU A 159 43.31 22.55 -2.50
C GLU A 159 41.88 23.09 -2.55
N LEU A 160 40.99 22.48 -3.35
CA LEU A 160 39.60 22.88 -3.45
C LEU A 160 38.80 22.60 -2.16
N VAL A 161 38.99 21.42 -1.56
CA VAL A 161 38.30 21.01 -0.33
C VAL A 161 38.84 21.77 0.90
N GLY A 162 40.04 22.34 0.80
CA GLY A 162 40.65 23.12 1.87
C GLY A 162 41.06 22.29 3.08
N CYS A 163 41.28 20.98 2.91
CA CYS A 163 41.69 20.08 3.99
C CYS A 163 43.22 20.03 4.15
N GLU A 164 43.69 19.89 5.40
CA GLU A 164 45.11 19.74 5.70
C GLU A 164 45.57 18.30 5.38
N THR A 165 46.65 18.17 4.61
CA THR A 165 47.21 16.85 4.26
C THR A 165 47.77 16.13 5.49
N PRO A 166 47.56 14.82 5.66
CA PRO A 166 46.87 13.91 4.74
C PRO A 166 45.34 13.95 4.89
N CYS A 167 44.63 14.15 3.78
CA CYS A 167 43.17 14.04 3.68
C CYS A 167 42.79 13.36 2.36
N ASP A 168 41.64 12.69 2.34
CA ASP A 168 41.02 12.19 1.11
C ASP A 168 39.89 13.16 0.72
N PRO A 169 39.92 13.78 -0.48
CA PRO A 169 38.85 14.69 -0.91
C PRO A 169 37.47 14.00 -1.01
N ALA A 170 37.40 12.66 -1.02
CA ALA A 170 36.13 11.95 -0.92
C ALA A 170 35.44 12.15 0.44
N GLU A 171 36.19 12.46 1.52
CA GLU A 171 35.63 12.74 2.85
C GLU A 171 34.83 14.06 2.92
N ALA A 172 34.82 14.85 1.85
CA ALA A 172 33.94 16.01 1.70
C ALA A 172 32.50 15.64 1.26
N PHE A 173 32.24 14.38 0.91
CA PHE A 173 30.97 13.94 0.34
C PHE A 173 30.32 12.86 1.22
N THR A 174 29.23 13.22 1.89
CA THR A 174 28.47 12.30 2.73
C THR A 174 27.16 11.92 2.05
N LEU A 175 26.83 10.63 2.07
CA LEU A 175 25.54 10.11 1.63
C LEU A 175 24.71 9.71 2.85
N ASN A 176 23.49 10.20 2.94
CA ASN A 176 22.47 9.74 3.87
C ASN A 176 21.40 8.95 3.13
N LEU A 177 21.23 7.69 3.46
CA LEU A 177 20.04 6.93 3.08
C LEU A 177 18.99 7.09 4.17
N VAL A 178 17.82 7.61 3.82
CA VAL A 178 16.68 7.77 4.73
C VAL A 178 15.52 6.93 4.23
N VAL A 179 15.03 6.00 5.04
CA VAL A 179 13.93 5.12 4.65
C VAL A 179 12.76 5.25 5.60
N THR A 180 11.59 5.47 5.02
CA THR A 180 10.31 5.61 5.73
C THR A 180 9.38 4.50 5.25
N LEU A 181 9.06 3.56 6.14
CA LEU A 181 8.11 2.48 5.86
C LEU A 181 6.70 2.82 6.38
N PRO A 182 5.64 2.20 5.80
CA PRO A 182 4.28 2.35 6.29
C PRO A 182 4.14 1.89 7.75
N ASP A 183 3.42 2.64 8.58
CA ASP A 183 3.15 2.29 9.98
C ASP A 183 1.63 2.40 10.33
N ASP A 184 1.23 1.83 11.47
CA ASP A 184 -0.16 1.78 11.96
C ASP A 184 -0.56 3.06 12.73
N GLN A 185 -1.22 3.99 12.02
CA GLN A 185 -1.98 5.16 12.50
C GLN A 185 -1.21 6.41 13.02
N ASP A 186 -1.59 7.57 12.45
CA ASP A 186 -1.53 8.98 12.91
C ASP A 186 -0.25 9.58 13.49
N LEU A 187 0.78 8.78 13.76
CA LEU A 187 2.12 9.25 14.08
C LEU A 187 2.92 9.38 12.78
N PRO A 188 3.82 10.37 12.67
CA PRO A 188 4.77 10.40 11.57
C PRO A 188 5.58 9.10 11.61
N ALA A 189 5.61 8.39 10.48
CA ALA A 189 6.40 7.18 10.35
C ALA A 189 7.86 7.48 10.73
N GLU A 190 8.45 6.64 11.59
CA GLU A 190 9.83 6.82 12.02
C GLU A 190 10.75 6.51 10.84
N ALA A 191 11.52 7.52 10.42
CA ALA A 191 12.49 7.38 9.35
C ALA A 191 13.79 6.80 9.92
N ALA A 192 14.25 5.68 9.35
CA ALA A 192 15.58 5.16 9.63
C ALA A 192 16.61 5.88 8.76
N ARG A 193 17.79 6.13 9.31
CA ARG A 193 18.86 6.85 8.63
C ARG A 193 20.19 6.10 8.72
N TRP A 194 20.87 6.01 7.60
CA TRP A 194 22.24 5.49 7.50
C TRP A 194 23.09 6.53 6.81
N SER A 195 24.24 6.87 7.41
CA SER A 195 25.18 7.85 6.87
C SER A 195 26.46 7.12 6.47
N VAL A 196 26.87 7.28 5.21
CA VAL A 196 28.03 6.61 4.62
C VAL A 196 28.89 7.66 3.95
N GLN A 197 30.18 7.67 4.28
CA GLN A 197 31.13 8.57 3.64
C GLN A 197 31.53 8.03 2.27
N LEU A 198 31.64 8.92 1.28
CA LEU A 198 32.19 8.53 0.00
C LEU A 198 33.63 8.03 0.15
N GLY A 199 33.96 6.91 -0.50
CA GLY A 199 35.28 6.27 -0.39
C GLY A 199 35.42 5.33 0.81
N ASP A 200 34.39 5.20 1.66
CA ASP A 200 34.39 4.18 2.71
C ASP A 200 34.50 2.78 2.08
N ARG A 201 35.54 2.05 2.48
CA ARG A 201 35.86 0.71 1.95
C ARG A 201 34.95 -0.38 2.50
N THR A 202 34.10 -0.03 3.45
CA THR A 202 33.14 -0.96 4.05
C THR A 202 31.77 -0.76 3.41
N ALA A 203 31.33 -1.80 2.70
CA ALA A 203 29.95 -1.86 2.24
C ALA A 203 29.02 -1.88 3.47
N THR A 204 28.05 -0.96 3.49
CA THR A 204 27.15 -0.76 4.63
C THR A 204 25.84 -1.50 4.39
N PRO A 205 25.58 -2.66 5.05
CA PRO A 205 24.29 -3.30 4.97
C PRO A 205 23.27 -2.50 5.78
N PHE A 206 22.03 -2.44 5.29
CA PHE A 206 20.91 -1.92 6.06
C PHE A 206 19.72 -2.88 5.97
N GLU A 207 18.94 -2.89 7.04
CA GLU A 207 17.68 -3.62 7.11
C GLU A 207 16.73 -2.82 8.00
N LEU A 208 15.48 -2.67 7.54
CA LEU A 208 14.41 -2.05 8.30
C LEU A 208 13.13 -2.85 8.09
N SER A 209 12.36 -3.02 9.16
CA SER A 209 11.06 -3.68 9.09
C SER A 209 9.98 -2.89 9.82
N SER A 210 8.77 -2.93 9.27
CA SER A 210 7.57 -2.32 9.86
C SER A 210 6.39 -3.29 9.78
N THR A 211 5.43 -3.19 10.70
CA THR A 211 4.25 -4.06 10.73
C THR A 211 2.97 -3.28 10.99
N ILE A 212 2.03 -3.31 10.04
CA ILE A 212 0.70 -2.73 10.14
C ILE A 212 -0.32 -3.78 10.59
N ARG A 213 -1.19 -3.43 11.56
CA ARG A 213 -2.26 -4.33 12.05
C ARG A 213 -3.64 -3.84 11.64
N HIS A 214 -4.33 -4.62 10.82
CA HIS A 214 -5.69 -4.30 10.36
C HIS A 214 -6.74 -4.67 11.42
N ARG A 215 -7.41 -3.68 12.01
CA ARG A 215 -8.44 -3.91 13.06
C ARG A 215 -9.73 -4.55 12.53
N ALA A 216 -10.19 -4.17 11.34
CA ALA A 216 -11.48 -4.60 10.79
C ALA A 216 -11.57 -6.13 10.52
N PRO A 217 -10.59 -6.78 9.87
CA PRO A 217 -10.64 -8.23 9.64
C PRO A 217 -10.71 -9.04 10.94
N ARG A 218 -10.01 -8.57 11.99
CA ARG A 218 -9.99 -9.24 13.29
C ARG A 218 -11.36 -9.20 13.98
N LEU A 219 -12.06 -8.07 13.90
CA LEU A 219 -13.44 -7.95 14.41
C LEU A 219 -14.39 -8.90 13.67
N TRP A 220 -14.30 -8.97 12.35
CA TRP A 220 -15.11 -9.90 11.54
C TRP A 220 -14.83 -11.36 11.86
N LEU A 221 -13.58 -11.75 12.15
CA LEU A 221 -13.26 -13.10 12.58
C LEU A 221 -13.89 -13.42 13.94
N VAL A 222 -13.84 -12.50 14.90
CA VAL A 222 -14.50 -12.69 16.21
C VAL A 222 -16.00 -12.83 16.04
N VAL A 223 -16.64 -11.95 15.25
CA VAL A 223 -18.07 -12.03 14.93
C VAL A 223 -18.42 -13.36 14.29
N SER A 224 -17.61 -13.83 13.34
CA SER A 224 -17.81 -15.11 12.65
C SER A 224 -17.70 -16.30 13.61
N LEU A 225 -16.71 -16.30 14.51
CA LEU A 225 -16.54 -17.34 15.54
C LEU A 225 -17.72 -17.40 16.51
N VAL A 226 -18.23 -16.24 16.93
CA VAL A 226 -19.41 -16.16 17.80
C VAL A 226 -20.66 -16.70 17.09
N LEU A 227 -20.88 -16.35 15.82
CA LEU A 227 -22.00 -16.85 15.03
C LEU A 227 -21.94 -18.37 14.82
N VAL A 228 -20.75 -18.91 14.51
CA VAL A 228 -20.54 -20.37 14.39
C VAL A 228 -20.82 -21.07 15.71
N GLY A 229 -20.32 -20.55 16.84
CA GLY A 229 -20.60 -21.09 18.16
C GLY A 229 -22.10 -21.11 18.48
N MET A 230 -22.81 -20.03 18.16
CA MET A 230 -24.26 -19.93 18.36
C MET A 230 -25.03 -20.93 17.51
N ALA A 231 -24.61 -21.15 16.26
CA ALA A 231 -25.20 -22.16 15.37
C ALA A 231 -25.01 -23.59 15.90
N VAL A 232 -23.81 -23.91 16.43
CA VAL A 232 -23.53 -25.23 17.05
C VAL A 232 -24.43 -25.46 18.27
N VAL A 233 -24.58 -24.46 19.14
CA VAL A 233 -25.49 -24.54 20.30
C VAL A 233 -26.94 -24.72 19.85
N ALA A 234 -27.39 -23.98 18.84
CA ALA A 234 -28.74 -24.11 18.30
C ALA A 234 -29.00 -25.52 17.74
N LEU A 235 -28.05 -26.09 16.98
CA LEU A 235 -28.14 -27.45 16.46
C LEU A 235 -28.14 -28.50 17.57
N ALA A 236 -27.32 -28.33 18.62
CA ALA A 236 -27.33 -29.21 19.79
C ALA A 236 -28.68 -29.16 20.52
N VAL A 237 -29.24 -27.97 20.73
CA VAL A 237 -30.56 -27.78 21.35
C VAL A 237 -31.67 -28.42 20.49
N GLN A 238 -31.62 -28.24 19.17
CA GLN A 238 -32.58 -28.87 18.25
C GLN A 238 -32.47 -30.39 18.25
N GLY A 239 -31.25 -30.94 18.24
CA GLY A 239 -31.00 -32.38 18.34
C GLY A 239 -31.52 -32.98 19.66
N ILE A 240 -31.25 -32.31 20.78
CA ILE A 240 -31.76 -32.70 22.10
C ILE A 240 -33.30 -32.68 22.12
N ARG A 241 -33.94 -31.62 21.58
CA ARG A 241 -35.40 -31.54 21.46
C ARG A 241 -35.98 -32.65 20.60
N ALA A 242 -35.34 -33.00 19.48
CA ALA A 242 -35.78 -34.09 18.61
C ALA A 242 -35.68 -35.47 19.30
N LEU A 243 -34.65 -35.69 20.12
CA LEU A 243 -34.47 -36.90 20.92
C LEU A 243 -35.50 -37.00 22.06
N LEU A 244 -35.77 -35.90 22.76
CA LEU A 244 -36.75 -35.83 23.85
C LEU A 244 -38.21 -35.90 23.33
N GLY A 245 -38.50 -35.27 22.19
CA GLY A 245 -39.82 -35.24 21.55
C GLY A 245 -40.24 -36.58 20.94
N ARG A 246 -39.31 -37.53 20.75
CA ARG A 246 -39.60 -38.90 20.30
C ARG A 246 -40.29 -39.77 21.36
N ARG A 247 -40.56 -39.27 22.58
CA ARG A 247 -41.17 -40.05 23.68
C ARG A 247 -42.65 -39.80 23.96
N THR A 248 -43.34 -38.96 23.20
CA THR A 248 -44.79 -38.78 23.35
C THR A 248 -45.48 -38.69 22.01
N THR A 249 -45.66 -39.85 21.36
CA THR A 249 -46.81 -40.03 20.46
C THR A 249 -48.01 -40.33 21.36
N PRO A 250 -49.02 -39.45 21.48
CA PRO A 250 -50.28 -39.86 22.07
C PRO A 250 -50.90 -40.90 21.14
N ALA A 251 -51.29 -42.04 21.69
CA ALA A 251 -52.04 -43.05 20.97
C ALA A 251 -53.26 -42.39 20.30
N THR A 252 -53.34 -42.56 18.99
CA THR A 252 -54.44 -42.08 18.13
C THR A 252 -55.76 -42.54 18.74
N ALA A 253 -56.53 -41.61 19.29
CA ALA A 253 -57.87 -41.90 19.78
C ALA A 253 -58.74 -42.34 18.59
N ARG A 254 -59.25 -43.56 18.69
CA ARG A 254 -60.10 -44.24 17.72
C ARG A 254 -61.33 -43.36 17.39
N PRO A 255 -61.61 -43.00 16.13
CA PRO A 255 -62.79 -42.21 15.81
C PRO A 255 -64.04 -43.02 16.16
N VAL A 256 -64.84 -42.49 17.07
CA VAL A 256 -66.15 -43.04 17.44
C VAL A 256 -67.06 -42.94 16.22
N ARG A 257 -67.43 -44.10 15.69
CA ARG A 257 -68.32 -44.26 14.54
C ARG A 257 -69.73 -43.82 14.95
N ALA A 258 -70.09 -42.57 14.62
CA ALA A 258 -71.46 -42.08 14.78
C ALA A 258 -72.39 -42.86 13.82
N ARG A 259 -73.29 -43.65 14.41
CA ARG A 259 -74.31 -44.44 13.72
C ARG A 259 -75.43 -43.49 13.26
N ARG A 260 -75.40 -43.01 12.01
CA ARG A 260 -76.59 -42.41 11.38
C ARG A 260 -77.49 -43.52 10.85
N LYS A 261 -78.72 -43.57 11.34
CA LYS A 261 -79.79 -44.44 10.83
C LYS A 261 -80.81 -43.55 10.09
N ALA A 262 -80.88 -43.78 8.78
CA ALA A 262 -82.00 -43.66 7.85
C ALA A 262 -82.93 -42.42 7.85
N SER A 263 -82.90 -41.71 6.72
CA SER A 263 -84.10 -41.27 5.98
C SER A 263 -83.68 -41.33 4.51
N GLU A 264 -84.13 -42.38 3.82
CA GLU A 264 -85.24 -42.33 2.87
C GLU A 264 -84.70 -42.04 1.46
N ILE A 265 -84.74 -43.09 0.64
CA ILE A 265 -84.31 -43.10 -0.75
C ILE A 265 -85.38 -42.36 -1.54
N ILE A 266 -85.03 -41.17 -2.03
CA ILE A 266 -85.75 -40.52 -3.13
C ILE A 266 -84.72 -40.31 -4.23
N GLU A 267 -84.98 -40.95 -5.36
CA GLU A 267 -84.19 -40.94 -6.57
C GLU A 267 -84.78 -39.95 -7.57
N GLN A 268 -83.96 -38.99 -8.06
CA GLN A 268 -84.00 -38.24 -9.35
C GLN A 268 -83.49 -36.79 -9.20
N PRO A 269 -82.94 -36.13 -10.26
CA PRO A 269 -82.11 -36.57 -11.40
C PRO A 269 -80.80 -35.69 -11.49
N PRO A 270 -79.89 -35.84 -12.48
CA PRO A 270 -78.52 -35.35 -12.35
C PRO A 270 -78.42 -33.84 -12.52
N ARG A 271 -77.61 -33.18 -11.69
CA ARG A 271 -77.13 -31.82 -11.94
C ARG A 271 -75.61 -31.82 -12.03
N SER A 272 -75.18 -31.56 -13.25
CA SER A 272 -73.85 -31.13 -13.64
C SER A 272 -73.43 -29.87 -12.89
N SER A 273 -72.21 -29.90 -12.37
CA SER A 273 -71.32 -28.74 -12.33
C SER A 273 -69.92 -29.25 -12.05
N ASP A 274 -69.10 -29.18 -13.10
CA ASP A 274 -67.64 -29.17 -13.02
C ASP A 274 -67.18 -28.21 -11.93
N GLU A 275 -66.31 -28.66 -11.04
CA GLU A 275 -65.37 -27.75 -10.40
C GLU A 275 -64.05 -28.50 -10.15
N PRO A 276 -62.97 -28.18 -10.89
CA PRO A 276 -61.66 -28.77 -10.67
C PRO A 276 -61.10 -28.23 -9.36
N THR A 277 -60.70 -29.13 -8.46
CA THR A 277 -59.96 -28.75 -7.25
C THR A 277 -58.58 -28.23 -7.67
N ASP A 278 -58.48 -26.92 -7.85
CA ASP A 278 -57.24 -26.22 -8.18
C ASP A 278 -56.22 -26.40 -7.04
N ARG A 279 -55.10 -27.05 -7.36
CA ARG A 279 -53.96 -27.19 -6.45
C ARG A 279 -53.05 -25.98 -6.67
N SER A 280 -53.34 -24.88 -5.99
CA SER A 280 -52.48 -23.70 -6.04
C SER A 280 -51.15 -23.96 -5.32
N VAL A 281 -50.04 -23.92 -6.05
CA VAL A 281 -48.68 -23.95 -5.48
C VAL A 281 -48.27 -22.51 -5.15
N GLN A 282 -48.03 -22.22 -3.87
CA GLN A 282 -47.48 -20.93 -3.42
C GLN A 282 -45.97 -21.02 -3.29
N LEU A 283 -45.24 -20.13 -3.99
CA LEU A 283 -43.81 -19.93 -3.77
C LEU A 283 -43.63 -18.89 -2.67
N VAL A 284 -43.06 -19.32 -1.54
CA VAL A 284 -42.71 -18.45 -0.41
C VAL A 284 -41.19 -18.36 -0.35
N VAL A 285 -40.63 -17.19 -0.62
CA VAL A 285 -39.20 -16.92 -0.41
C VAL A 285 -39.03 -16.18 0.92
N VAL A 286 -38.38 -16.84 1.88
CA VAL A 286 -38.15 -16.29 3.22
C VAL A 286 -36.71 -15.79 3.33
N GLY A 287 -36.54 -14.48 3.50
CA GLY A 287 -35.27 -13.85 3.86
C GLY A 287 -35.17 -13.61 5.37
N GLY A 288 -33.96 -13.38 5.89
CA GLY A 288 -33.62 -13.34 7.31
C GLY A 288 -34.29 -12.24 8.17
N THR A 289 -35.24 -11.48 7.62
CA THR A 289 -35.99 -10.42 8.30
C THR A 289 -37.46 -10.37 7.83
N GLY A 290 -38.13 -11.52 7.71
CA GLY A 290 -39.58 -11.59 7.45
C GLY A 290 -39.98 -11.54 5.97
N VAL A 291 -41.29 -11.61 5.72
CA VAL A 291 -41.89 -11.81 4.38
C VAL A 291 -41.80 -10.52 3.56
N VAL A 292 -41.00 -10.54 2.48
CA VAL A 292 -40.70 -9.33 1.67
C VAL A 292 -41.65 -9.14 0.48
N TRP A 293 -42.50 -10.13 0.14
CA TRP A 293 -43.34 -10.01 -1.06
C TRP A 293 -44.63 -10.83 -1.01
N GLN A 294 -45.74 -10.21 -1.46
CA GLN A 294 -47.04 -10.84 -1.67
C GLN A 294 -47.52 -10.44 -3.08
N GLY A 295 -47.43 -11.37 -4.03
CA GLY A 295 -47.78 -11.13 -5.42
C GLY A 295 -49.28 -10.94 -5.64
N GLY A 296 -49.67 -9.78 -6.16
CA GLY A 296 -50.98 -9.56 -6.77
C GLY A 296 -51.10 -10.26 -8.13
N THR A 297 -52.32 -10.58 -8.51
CA THR A 297 -52.70 -11.58 -9.54
C THR A 297 -52.78 -11.04 -10.98
N GLY A 298 -51.87 -10.17 -11.43
CA GLY A 298 -51.97 -9.58 -12.77
C GLY A 298 -50.65 -9.38 -13.54
N PRO A 299 -50.63 -9.57 -14.88
CA PRO A 299 -49.45 -9.41 -15.75
C PRO A 299 -48.86 -7.99 -15.78
N GLU A 300 -49.65 -6.98 -15.42
CA GLU A 300 -49.27 -5.57 -15.30
C GLU A 300 -48.15 -5.33 -14.26
N GLY A 301 -48.08 -6.16 -13.22
CA GLY A 301 -47.05 -6.08 -12.17
C GLY A 301 -45.66 -6.49 -12.64
N LEU A 302 -45.55 -7.18 -13.79
CA LEU A 302 -44.29 -7.69 -14.34
C LEU A 302 -43.72 -6.81 -15.46
N LEU A 303 -44.57 -6.22 -16.30
CA LEU A 303 -44.14 -5.56 -17.55
C LEU A 303 -43.77 -4.09 -17.39
N VAL A 304 -44.52 -3.34 -16.58
CA VAL A 304 -44.29 -1.88 -16.41
C VAL A 304 -42.91 -1.58 -15.79
N PRO A 305 -42.43 -2.29 -14.75
CA PRO A 305 -41.10 -2.03 -14.18
C PRO A 305 -39.97 -2.41 -15.16
N PHE A 306 -40.15 -3.47 -15.95
CA PHE A 306 -39.15 -3.96 -16.90
C PHE A 306 -38.95 -3.01 -18.09
N VAL A 307 -40.04 -2.42 -18.61
CA VAL A 307 -39.98 -1.45 -19.72
C VAL A 307 -39.39 -0.11 -19.25
N ARG A 308 -39.74 0.34 -18.04
CA ARG A 308 -39.23 1.59 -17.48
C ARG A 308 -37.74 1.49 -17.12
N ALA A 309 -37.28 0.32 -16.67
CA ALA A 309 -35.85 0.05 -16.42
C ALA A 309 -34.98 0.06 -17.70
N ARG A 310 -35.59 -0.04 -18.89
CA ARG A 310 -34.91 0.05 -20.19
C ARG A 310 -35.18 1.35 -20.94
N GLY A 311 -35.70 2.37 -20.24
CA GLY A 311 -35.91 3.71 -20.80
C GLY A 311 -37.17 3.87 -21.65
N GLY A 312 -38.10 2.90 -21.61
CA GLY A 312 -39.40 3.01 -22.27
C GLY A 312 -40.42 3.73 -21.38
N ILE A 313 -41.30 4.51 -22.02
CA ILE A 313 -42.48 5.16 -21.41
C ILE A 313 -43.71 4.32 -21.75
N ALA A 314 -44.06 3.37 -20.89
CA ALA A 314 -45.30 2.62 -20.99
C ALA A 314 -46.21 2.95 -19.81
N ASP A 315 -47.49 3.18 -20.09
CA ASP A 315 -48.54 3.42 -19.10
C ASP A 315 -49.45 2.19 -18.97
N ALA A 316 -50.01 1.96 -17.77
CA ALA A 316 -50.76 0.73 -17.48
C ALA A 316 -52.04 0.58 -18.32
N GLU A 317 -52.55 1.70 -18.84
CA GLU A 317 -53.78 1.78 -19.62
C GLU A 317 -53.59 1.39 -21.11
N GLU A 318 -52.36 1.38 -21.62
CA GLU A 318 -52.02 0.97 -22.99
C GLU A 318 -51.76 -0.56 -23.12
N ILE A 319 -51.60 -1.25 -21.99
CA ILE A 319 -51.26 -2.69 -21.93
C ILE A 319 -52.52 -3.56 -21.70
N ALA A 320 -53.66 -2.93 -21.38
CA ALA A 320 -54.90 -3.61 -21.05
C ALA A 320 -55.85 -3.80 -22.25
N ASP A 321 -55.46 -3.42 -23.47
CA ASP A 321 -56.20 -3.59 -24.73
C ASP A 321 -55.53 -4.63 -25.66
#